data_AF-A0AAN8T6L4-F1
#
_entry.id   AF-A0AAN8T6L4-F1
#
_cell.length_a   1.000
_cell.length_b   1.000
_cell.length_c   1.000
_cell.angle_alpha   90.00
_cell.angle_beta   90.00
_cell.angle_gamma   90.00
#
_symmetry.space_group_name_H-M   'P 1'
#
loop_
_entity.id
_entity.type
_entity.pdbx_description
1 polymer ?
#
loop_
_entity_poly.entity_id
_entity_poly.type
_entity_poly.pdbx_seq_one_letter_code
_entity_poly.pdbx_strand_id
1 'polypeptide(L)'
;MDLVNSITPLKLTQFFIISIFFSIFFQIKVESETPNQFFKGFKANPDPQISNFQPLLTDSTGNYSLSFLRVEENQLNLAIIHVKSFESIWVANLTRLAIWAHPTELYFNGSLVLSDSRSGVFWSTHTDGDRVWLSNTSNLQVQKVDNGVTSPSVLWQSFDFPSNTLVENQNFTSAMTLVSSNGLYSMRLGFDFFGLYFKGESGSGPGSDSGRIYWRHKALEAKADVMEDQGHIYVVLKSNGFLGMYQNESVPVDIESFNSFQQPVSGVRRIRVEPDGNLKGYFWDGSSWVLDYQAIKETCELPSPCGAYGLCQPGKDCSCLDNSTDYSIGGCAPPNTQEARDFCGASYDLDHKKYNGLSRNGVELPNTELMDYQHMVSFQECQSACEGNCTCWGVVYTNTSGFCYILNYPIQSLVGVRDESKMGFFKMREGVGKDKMGLGFGVRVGLLCGAILVLGGVIGLGYYRYIKRKRERGVSGYVDDGVVVGPYKDLGNASFRSIELIER
;
A
#
# COMPACT_ATOMS: atom_id res chain seq x y z
N MET A 1 -61.31 -49.60 45.87
CA MET A 1 -60.23 -49.32 46.82
C MET A 1 -58.96 -49.48 46.03
N ASP A 2 -58.24 -48.38 45.77
CA ASP A 2 -56.77 -48.35 45.71
C ASP A 2 -56.24 -47.01 45.17
N LEU A 3 -55.09 -46.64 45.73
CA LEU A 3 -54.03 -45.77 45.21
C LEU A 3 -54.19 -44.24 45.35
N VAL A 4 -53.32 -43.59 46.13
CA VAL A 4 -52.05 -42.96 45.67
C VAL A 4 -51.45 -42.07 46.78
N ASN A 5 -50.11 -42.14 46.85
CA ASN A 5 -49.16 -41.50 47.75
C ASN A 5 -49.19 -39.95 47.84
N SER A 6 -48.82 -39.50 49.03
CA SER A 6 -48.31 -38.17 49.39
C SER A 6 -47.04 -37.80 48.61
N ILE A 7 -47.04 -36.64 47.93
CA ILE A 7 -45.87 -35.76 47.74
C ILE A 7 -46.38 -34.30 47.62
N THR A 8 -45.87 -33.43 48.49
CA THR A 8 -46.12 -31.98 48.52
C THR A 8 -45.37 -31.25 47.39
N PRO A 9 -46.00 -30.30 46.66
CA PRO A 9 -45.28 -29.46 45.71
C PRO A 9 -44.75 -28.19 46.38
N LEU A 10 -43.43 -28.10 46.56
CA LEU A 10 -42.73 -26.85 46.84
C LEU A 10 -42.75 -26.00 45.55
N LYS A 11 -43.67 -25.03 45.48
CA LYS A 11 -43.99 -24.25 44.28
C LYS A 11 -42.96 -23.12 44.03
N LEU A 12 -42.24 -23.25 42.91
CA LEU A 12 -42.02 -22.27 41.83
C LEU A 12 -41.57 -20.81 42.09
N THR A 13 -41.62 -20.25 43.30
CA THR A 13 -41.30 -18.83 43.53
C THR A 13 -39.81 -18.56 43.78
N GLN A 14 -39.03 -19.57 44.18
CA GLN A 14 -37.59 -19.44 44.40
C GLN A 14 -36.76 -19.47 43.11
N PHE A 15 -37.27 -20.09 42.03
CA PHE A 15 -36.56 -20.17 40.75
C PHE A 15 -36.62 -18.86 39.95
N PHE A 16 -37.68 -18.07 40.10
CA PHE A 16 -37.79 -16.75 39.43
C PHE A 16 -36.87 -15.69 40.04
N ILE A 17 -36.63 -15.73 41.36
CA ILE A 17 -35.74 -14.76 42.02
C ILE A 17 -34.27 -15.06 41.69
N ILE A 18 -33.89 -16.33 41.58
CA ILE A 18 -32.53 -16.72 41.17
C ILE A 18 -32.29 -16.40 39.68
N SER A 19 -33.29 -16.56 38.81
CA SER A 19 -33.15 -16.21 37.39
C SER A 19 -33.08 -14.70 37.14
N ILE A 20 -33.77 -13.88 37.94
CA ILE A 20 -33.65 -12.42 37.89
C ILE A 20 -32.30 -11.96 38.45
N PHE A 21 -31.78 -12.58 39.51
CA PHE A 21 -30.42 -12.31 39.97
C PHE A 21 -29.36 -12.75 38.94
N PHE A 22 -29.55 -13.89 38.25
CA PHE A 22 -28.62 -14.34 37.21
C PHE A 22 -28.71 -13.54 35.90
N SER A 23 -29.85 -12.90 35.64
CA SER A 23 -30.06 -12.02 34.49
C SER A 23 -29.57 -10.58 34.74
N ILE A 24 -29.38 -10.17 36.00
CA ILE A 24 -28.73 -8.90 36.36
C ILE A 24 -27.19 -9.01 36.39
N PHE A 25 -26.64 -10.24 36.38
CA PHE A 25 -25.21 -10.46 36.13
C PHE A 25 -24.85 -10.51 34.63
N PHE A 26 -25.82 -10.31 33.73
CA PHE A 26 -25.56 -10.14 32.30
C PHE A 26 -25.08 -8.69 32.04
N GLN A 27 -23.76 -8.57 31.93
CA GLN A 27 -23.04 -7.43 31.34
C GLN A 27 -23.40 -6.04 31.87
N ILE A 28 -22.88 -5.72 33.05
CA ILE A 28 -22.20 -4.42 33.14
C ILE A 28 -20.92 -4.58 32.33
N LYS A 29 -21.03 -4.47 31.00
CA LYS A 29 -19.89 -4.02 30.21
C LYS A 29 -19.72 -2.59 30.68
N VAL A 30 -18.83 -2.37 31.65
CA VAL A 30 -18.32 -1.02 31.90
C VAL A 30 -17.70 -0.65 30.57
N GLU A 31 -18.40 0.11 29.73
CA GLU A 31 -17.75 0.92 28.71
C GLU A 31 -16.87 1.85 29.53
N SER A 32 -15.63 1.41 29.74
CA SER A 32 -14.55 2.25 30.19
C SER A 32 -14.55 3.42 29.24
N GLU A 33 -14.97 4.60 29.69
CA GLU A 33 -14.81 5.82 28.91
C GLU A 33 -13.36 5.84 28.43
N THR A 34 -13.18 5.90 27.11
CA THR A 34 -11.85 5.96 26.52
C THR A 34 -11.15 7.18 27.10
N PRO A 35 -9.94 7.05 27.64
CA PRO A 35 -9.28 8.17 28.31
C PRO A 35 -9.09 9.33 27.33
N ASN A 36 -9.05 10.54 27.87
CA ASN A 36 -8.74 11.75 27.11
C ASN A 36 -7.26 12.16 27.18
N GLN A 37 -6.48 11.51 28.07
CA GLN A 37 -5.03 11.71 28.25
C GLN A 37 -4.34 10.38 28.62
N PHE A 38 -3.09 10.20 28.18
CA PHE A 38 -2.20 9.17 28.74
C PHE A 38 -1.21 9.79 29.70
N PHE A 39 -0.93 9.11 30.81
CA PHE A 39 0.14 9.43 31.74
C PHE A 39 1.20 8.33 31.74
N LYS A 40 2.38 8.64 32.29
CA LYS A 40 3.48 7.66 32.43
C LYS A 40 2.95 6.37 33.09
N GLY A 41 3.21 5.23 32.45
CA GLY A 41 2.73 3.91 32.86
C GLY A 41 1.56 3.36 32.06
N PHE A 42 0.98 4.15 31.13
CA PHE A 42 -0.05 3.66 30.22
C PHE A 42 0.46 2.51 29.33
N LYS A 43 -0.37 1.49 29.12
CA LYS A 43 -0.14 0.34 28.25
C LYS A 43 -1.45 -0.14 27.62
N ALA A 44 -1.40 -0.56 26.36
CA ALA A 44 -2.52 -1.17 25.66
C ALA A 44 -2.03 -2.18 24.61
N ASN A 45 -2.78 -3.27 24.45
CA ASN A 45 -2.53 -4.28 23.43
C ASN A 45 -3.71 -4.35 22.43
N PRO A 46 -3.47 -4.76 21.19
CA PRO A 46 -4.53 -4.98 20.22
C PRO A 46 -5.45 -6.12 20.68
N ASP A 47 -6.76 -5.87 20.70
CA ASP A 47 -7.79 -6.86 21.00
C ASP A 47 -8.10 -7.67 19.72
N PRO A 48 -7.88 -9.00 19.72
CA PRO A 48 -8.20 -9.84 18.56
C PRO A 48 -9.67 -9.78 18.14
N GLN A 49 -10.59 -9.48 19.06
CA GLN A 49 -12.04 -9.43 18.80
C GLN A 49 -12.48 -8.19 18.02
N ILE A 50 -11.66 -7.13 17.98
CA ILE A 50 -11.98 -5.88 17.29
C ILE A 50 -11.48 -5.96 15.85
N SER A 51 -12.40 -5.93 14.88
CA SER A 51 -12.08 -6.14 13.47
C SER A 51 -11.58 -4.91 12.72
N ASN A 52 -11.93 -3.69 13.15
CA ASN A 52 -11.71 -2.47 12.37
C ASN A 52 -10.66 -1.56 13.02
N PHE A 53 -11.06 -0.85 14.06
CA PHE A 53 -10.17 -0.01 14.85
C PHE A 53 -10.54 -0.09 16.33
N GLN A 54 -9.52 -0.01 17.18
CA GLN A 54 -9.65 -0.03 18.62
C GLN A 54 -9.29 1.36 19.16
N PRO A 55 -10.26 2.13 19.68
CA PRO A 55 -10.00 3.41 20.34
C PRO A 55 -9.08 3.25 21.54
N LEU A 56 -8.09 4.14 21.67
CA LEU A 56 -7.14 4.16 22.78
C LEU A 56 -7.21 5.49 23.54
N LEU A 57 -7.34 6.61 22.83
CA LEU A 57 -7.45 7.96 23.35
C LEU A 57 -8.51 8.71 22.55
N THR A 58 -9.36 9.51 23.18
CA THR A 58 -10.39 10.30 22.47
C THR A 58 -10.24 11.77 22.82
N ASP A 59 -10.51 12.66 21.86
CA ASP A 59 -10.50 14.11 22.10
C ASP A 59 -11.70 14.55 22.96
N SER A 60 -11.69 15.79 23.44
CA SER A 60 -12.75 16.32 24.31
C SER A 60 -14.14 16.40 23.67
N THR A 61 -14.22 16.34 22.34
CA THR A 61 -15.48 16.41 21.57
C THR A 61 -15.96 15.05 21.06
N GLY A 62 -15.14 14.00 21.14
CA GLY A 62 -15.47 12.67 20.62
C GLY A 62 -15.42 12.56 19.09
N ASN A 63 -14.86 13.55 18.39
CA ASN A 63 -14.75 13.55 16.93
C ASN A 63 -13.52 12.78 16.44
N TYR A 64 -12.46 12.73 17.23
CA TYR A 64 -11.18 12.12 16.90
C TYR A 64 -10.73 11.14 17.96
N SER A 65 -10.12 10.04 17.52
CA SER A 65 -9.51 9.06 18.42
C SER A 65 -8.16 8.58 17.90
N LEU A 66 -7.17 8.51 18.79
CA LEU A 66 -5.97 7.70 18.56
C LEU A 66 -6.37 6.24 18.74
N SER A 67 -6.11 5.42 17.73
CA SER A 67 -6.58 4.05 17.66
C SER A 67 -5.54 3.12 17.06
N PHE A 68 -5.60 1.84 17.43
CA PHE A 68 -5.08 0.80 16.56
C PHE A 68 -6.01 0.69 15.35
N LEU A 69 -5.45 0.67 14.14
CA LEU A 69 -6.16 0.47 12.88
C LEU A 69 -5.71 -0.84 12.21
N ARG A 70 -6.66 -1.74 11.91
CA ARG A 70 -6.37 -3.03 11.27
C ARG A 70 -6.36 -2.85 9.75
N VAL A 71 -5.27 -3.28 9.11
CA VAL A 71 -5.04 -3.17 7.66
C VAL A 71 -4.70 -4.56 7.11
N GLU A 72 -5.15 -4.90 5.90
CA GLU A 72 -4.80 -6.16 5.19
C GLU A 72 -4.83 -7.40 6.11
N GLU A 73 -6.00 -7.62 6.74
CA GLU A 73 -6.37 -8.70 7.68
C GLU A 73 -5.64 -8.73 9.03
N ASN A 74 -4.33 -8.48 9.09
CA ASN A 74 -3.54 -8.65 10.32
C ASN A 74 -2.44 -7.61 10.51
N GLN A 75 -2.29 -6.63 9.63
CA GLN A 75 -1.36 -5.52 9.85
C GLN A 75 -1.99 -4.51 10.81
N LEU A 76 -1.14 -3.91 11.64
CA LEU A 76 -1.54 -2.88 12.58
C LEU A 76 -0.86 -1.58 12.23
N ASN A 77 -1.67 -0.53 12.09
CA ASN A 77 -1.24 0.85 12.07
C ASN A 77 -1.68 1.55 13.35
N LEU A 78 -0.89 2.52 13.82
CA LEU A 78 -1.32 3.48 14.83
C LEU A 78 -1.83 4.73 14.10
N ALA A 79 -3.08 5.12 14.31
CA ALA A 79 -3.71 6.17 13.53
C ALA A 79 -4.60 7.09 14.37
N ILE A 80 -4.78 8.33 13.92
CA ILE A 80 -5.86 9.20 14.38
C ILE A 80 -7.02 9.06 13.41
N ILE A 81 -8.19 8.71 13.92
CA ILE A 81 -9.39 8.41 13.14
C ILE A 81 -10.43 9.48 13.41
N HIS A 82 -11.06 9.99 12.34
CA HIS A 82 -12.29 10.77 12.46
C HIS A 82 -13.46 9.81 12.68
N VAL A 83 -13.90 9.73 13.93
CA VAL A 83 -14.74 8.65 14.49
C VAL A 83 -16.01 8.43 13.67
N LYS A 84 -16.70 9.51 13.29
CA LYS A 84 -17.97 9.41 12.53
C LYS A 84 -17.81 8.82 11.13
N SER A 85 -16.65 9.02 10.51
CA SER A 85 -16.39 8.57 9.14
C SER A 85 -15.57 7.29 9.04
N PHE A 86 -14.97 6.84 10.14
CA PHE A 86 -14.00 5.74 10.20
C PHE A 86 -12.72 5.95 9.36
N GLU A 87 -12.50 7.16 8.86
CA GLU A 87 -11.34 7.50 8.06
C GLU A 87 -10.15 7.90 8.94
N SER A 88 -8.97 7.36 8.62
CA SER A 88 -7.72 7.84 9.21
C SER A 88 -7.34 9.19 8.62
N ILE A 89 -7.04 10.16 9.49
CA ILE A 89 -6.54 11.49 9.12
C ILE A 89 -5.04 11.66 9.40
N TRP A 90 -4.47 10.77 10.21
CA TRP A 90 -3.04 10.68 10.46
C TRP A 90 -2.68 9.21 10.72
N VAL A 91 -1.50 8.79 10.27
CA VAL A 91 -0.97 7.43 10.49
C VAL A 91 0.49 7.55 10.89
N ALA A 92 0.89 6.83 11.94
CA ALA A 92 2.26 6.74 12.37
C ALA A 92 3.13 6.09 11.28
N ASN A 93 4.25 6.72 10.93
CA ASN A 93 5.18 6.18 9.96
C ASN A 93 6.01 5.05 10.59
N LEU A 94 5.52 3.82 10.48
CA LEU A 94 6.18 2.65 11.06
C LEU A 94 7.46 2.31 10.30
N THR A 95 8.55 2.05 11.03
CA THR A 95 9.82 1.62 10.41
C THR A 95 9.77 0.18 9.90
N ARG A 96 8.82 -0.61 10.40
CA ARG A 96 8.57 -2.02 10.08
C ARG A 96 7.10 -2.33 10.30
N LEU A 97 6.58 -3.35 9.60
CA LEU A 97 5.20 -3.80 9.77
C LEU A 97 4.95 -4.27 11.20
N ALA A 98 3.90 -3.71 11.83
CA ALA A 98 3.38 -4.20 13.10
C ALA A 98 2.22 -5.16 12.85
N ILE A 99 2.05 -6.14 13.73
CA ILE A 99 1.01 -7.18 13.61
C ILE A 99 -0.10 -6.89 14.62
N TRP A 100 -1.36 -7.06 14.21
CA TRP A 100 -2.54 -7.03 15.09
C TRP A 100 -2.63 -8.33 15.90
N ALA A 101 -1.65 -8.56 16.76
CA ALA A 101 -1.63 -9.71 17.64
C ALA A 101 -0.74 -9.43 18.83
N HIS A 102 -0.85 -10.26 19.87
CA HIS A 102 0.21 -10.31 20.86
C HIS A 102 1.49 -10.90 20.23
N PRO A 103 2.68 -10.37 20.58
CA PRO A 103 2.96 -9.47 21.70
C PRO A 103 3.08 -7.96 21.35
N THR A 104 2.38 -7.43 20.34
CA THR A 104 2.34 -5.99 20.07
C THR A 104 1.72 -5.21 21.25
N GLU A 105 2.39 -4.14 21.69
CA GLU A 105 2.00 -3.25 22.78
C GLU A 105 2.24 -1.79 22.39
N LEU A 106 1.29 -0.90 22.68
CA LEU A 106 1.49 0.54 22.76
C LEU A 106 1.64 0.92 24.22
N TYR A 107 2.69 1.64 24.57
CA TYR A 107 2.87 2.15 25.92
C TYR A 107 3.38 3.59 25.92
N PHE A 108 3.16 4.27 27.04
CA PHE A 108 3.68 5.62 27.26
C PHE A 108 4.44 5.69 28.60
N ASN A 109 5.73 5.99 28.52
CA ASN A 109 6.59 6.24 29.69
C ASN A 109 7.65 7.27 29.32
N GLY A 110 7.26 8.54 29.21
CA GLY A 110 8.11 9.60 28.65
C GLY A 110 7.93 9.73 27.14
N SER A 111 8.13 8.62 26.43
CA SER A 111 7.85 8.50 24.99
C SER A 111 6.64 7.62 24.75
N LEU A 112 5.85 7.93 23.72
CA LEU A 112 4.84 7.03 23.17
C LEU A 112 5.55 6.04 22.24
N VAL A 113 5.37 4.74 22.48
CA VAL A 113 6.13 3.68 21.80
C VAL A 113 5.19 2.56 21.38
N LEU A 114 5.23 2.20 20.10
CA LEU A 114 4.62 0.99 19.56
C LEU A 114 5.72 -0.05 19.34
N SER A 115 5.60 -1.21 19.99
CA SER A 115 6.64 -2.24 19.97
C SER A 115 6.08 -3.64 20.14
N ASP A 116 6.94 -4.62 19.88
CA ASP A 116 6.71 -6.04 20.13
C ASP A 116 7.93 -6.59 20.87
N SER A 117 7.71 -7.45 21.87
CA SER A 117 8.79 -7.98 22.72
C SER A 117 9.81 -8.86 21.98
N ARG A 118 9.47 -9.35 20.77
CA ARG A 118 10.31 -10.16 19.88
C ARG A 118 10.92 -9.33 18.76
N SER A 119 10.13 -8.43 18.17
CA SER A 119 10.50 -7.69 16.94
C SER A 119 11.12 -6.32 17.22
N GLY A 120 11.02 -5.83 18.46
CA GLY A 120 11.54 -4.54 18.89
C GLY A 120 10.56 -3.39 18.69
N VAL A 121 11.09 -2.17 18.58
CA VAL A 121 10.30 -0.94 18.42
C VAL A 121 9.94 -0.75 16.96
N PHE A 122 8.65 -0.59 16.66
CA PHE A 122 8.14 -0.27 15.33
C PHE A 122 8.11 1.25 15.08
N TRP A 123 7.75 2.01 16.12
CA TRP A 123 7.64 3.47 16.07
C TRP A 123 7.72 4.06 17.48
N SER A 124 8.30 5.26 17.60
CA SER A 124 8.22 6.04 18.84
C SER A 124 8.37 7.53 18.61
N THR A 125 7.89 8.33 19.56
CA THR A 125 8.02 9.79 19.53
C THR A 125 9.41 10.31 19.94
N HIS A 126 10.26 9.47 20.55
CA HIS A 126 11.60 9.84 21.05
C HIS A 126 11.60 11.06 21.99
N THR A 127 10.66 11.09 22.94
CA THR A 127 10.45 12.21 23.88
C THR A 127 10.60 11.78 25.34
N ASP A 128 10.66 12.78 26.24
CA ASP A 128 10.53 12.61 27.70
C ASP A 128 9.44 13.56 28.23
N GLY A 129 8.20 13.30 27.80
CA GLY A 129 7.01 14.05 28.20
C GLY A 129 6.27 13.40 29.37
N ASP A 130 5.40 14.16 30.02
CA ASP A 130 4.64 13.72 31.19
C ASP A 130 3.26 13.19 30.83
N ARG A 131 2.71 13.63 29.69
CA ARG A 131 1.42 13.17 29.19
C ARG A 131 1.31 13.16 27.66
N VAL A 132 0.37 12.36 27.16
CA VAL A 132 -0.13 12.42 25.78
C VAL A 132 -1.53 13.00 25.79
N TRP A 133 -1.82 13.92 24.89
CA TRP A 133 -3.13 14.56 24.75
C TRP A 133 -3.53 14.68 23.28
N LEU A 134 -4.80 14.40 22.99
CA LEU A 134 -5.40 14.60 21.67
C LEU A 134 -6.31 15.82 21.69
N SER A 135 -5.99 16.83 20.88
CA SER A 135 -6.81 18.01 20.72
C SER A 135 -8.09 17.73 19.92
N ASN A 136 -9.09 18.60 20.06
CA ASN A 136 -10.29 18.60 19.22
C ASN A 136 -10.03 19.04 17.77
N THR A 137 -8.79 19.44 17.44
CA THR A 137 -8.33 19.71 16.07
C THR A 137 -7.59 18.53 15.48
N SER A 138 -7.62 17.35 16.12
CA SER A 138 -6.90 16.13 15.76
C SER A 138 -5.38 16.16 15.93
N ASN A 139 -4.86 17.15 16.65
CA ASN A 139 -3.43 17.22 16.95
C ASN A 139 -3.12 16.35 18.18
N LEU A 140 -2.38 15.26 17.99
CA LEU A 140 -1.88 14.40 19.06
C LEU A 140 -0.54 14.97 19.54
N GLN A 141 -0.43 15.26 20.83
CA GLN A 141 0.73 15.92 21.40
C GLN A 141 1.32 15.11 22.56
N VAL A 142 2.65 15.05 22.62
CA VAL A 142 3.38 14.68 23.83
C VAL A 142 3.81 15.97 24.53
N GLN A 143 3.39 16.14 25.78
CA GLN A 143 3.54 17.38 26.53
C GLN A 143 4.36 17.16 27.79
N LYS A 144 5.22 18.15 28.11
CA LYS A 144 5.92 18.25 29.40
C LYS A 144 5.24 19.34 30.24
N VAL A 145 4.96 19.02 31.50
CA VAL A 145 4.26 19.93 32.40
C VAL A 145 5.27 20.46 33.41
N ASP A 146 5.75 21.68 33.18
CA ASP A 146 6.65 22.34 34.12
C ASP A 146 5.86 22.91 35.30
N ASN A 147 6.28 22.55 36.52
CA ASN A 147 5.70 23.09 37.75
C ASN A 147 5.95 24.60 37.82
N GLY A 148 4.94 25.41 37.46
CA GLY A 148 4.98 26.87 37.53
C GLY A 148 4.62 27.59 36.24
N VAL A 149 4.48 26.88 35.11
CA VAL A 149 4.05 27.46 33.83
C VAL A 149 2.60 27.06 33.56
N THR A 150 1.75 28.02 33.15
CA THR A 150 0.30 27.82 32.91
C THR A 150 -0.01 27.01 31.65
N SER A 151 0.96 26.78 30.77
CA SER A 151 0.80 26.04 29.52
C SER A 151 1.91 25.00 29.37
N PRO A 152 1.57 23.75 29.03
CA PRO A 152 2.56 22.68 28.84
C PRO A 152 3.43 22.96 27.60
N SER A 153 4.71 22.58 27.65
CA SER A 153 5.56 22.60 26.46
C SER A 153 5.27 21.38 25.59
N VAL A 154 5.05 21.59 24.30
CA VAL A 154 4.85 20.51 23.32
C VAL A 154 6.22 19.98 22.89
N LEU A 155 6.52 18.72 23.21
CA LEU A 155 7.78 18.06 22.83
C LEU A 155 7.69 17.38 21.46
N TRP A 156 6.49 16.93 21.10
CA TRP A 156 6.19 16.27 19.83
C TRP A 156 4.70 16.46 19.51
N GLN A 157 4.37 16.61 18.24
CA GLN A 157 2.99 16.68 17.78
C GLN A 157 2.78 16.02 16.41
N SER A 158 1.60 15.42 16.19
CA SER A 158 1.28 14.73 14.93
C SER A 158 1.24 15.67 13.73
N PHE A 159 0.90 16.94 13.95
CA PHE A 159 0.86 17.97 12.92
C PHE A 159 2.21 18.22 12.24
N ASP A 160 3.33 17.90 12.90
CA ASP A 160 4.66 18.03 12.30
C ASP A 160 5.03 16.87 11.38
N PHE A 161 4.23 15.79 11.39
CA PHE A 161 4.49 14.55 10.66
C PHE A 161 3.25 14.06 9.91
N PRO A 162 2.69 14.84 8.96
CA PRO A 162 1.49 14.41 8.24
C PRO A 162 1.74 13.15 7.40
N SER A 163 0.66 12.38 7.14
CA SER A 163 0.70 11.20 6.28
C SER A 163 0.33 11.55 4.84
N ASN A 164 -0.93 11.33 4.45
CA ASN A 164 -1.48 11.70 3.15
C ASN A 164 -2.39 12.94 3.23
N THR A 165 -2.70 13.39 4.45
CA THR A 165 -3.77 14.36 4.74
C THR A 165 -3.21 15.56 5.51
N LEU A 166 -3.65 16.76 5.12
CA LEU A 166 -3.47 18.02 5.84
C LEU A 166 -4.86 18.47 6.34
N VAL A 167 -4.95 18.83 7.63
CA VAL A 167 -6.20 19.24 8.28
C VAL A 167 -6.25 20.75 8.53
N GLU A 168 -7.40 21.25 8.96
CA GLU A 168 -7.58 22.68 9.27
C GLU A 168 -6.56 23.20 10.27
N ASN A 169 -6.01 24.39 9.98
CA ASN A 169 -5.09 25.12 10.84
C ASN A 169 -3.78 24.38 11.18
N GLN A 170 -3.48 23.28 10.48
CA GLN A 170 -2.15 22.68 10.48
C GLN A 170 -1.23 23.49 9.55
N ASN A 171 -0.04 23.86 10.03
CA ASN A 171 0.97 24.52 9.22
C ASN A 171 1.74 23.47 8.44
N PHE A 172 1.54 23.41 7.12
CA PHE A 172 2.33 22.57 6.23
C PHE A 172 3.56 23.34 5.78
N THR A 173 4.75 22.89 6.17
CA THR A 173 6.03 23.58 5.89
C THR A 173 6.89 22.81 4.89
N SER A 174 7.99 23.39 4.43
CA SER A 174 8.95 22.75 3.51
C SER A 174 9.65 21.52 4.10
N ALA A 175 9.60 21.33 5.42
CA ALA A 175 10.09 20.12 6.08
C ALA A 175 9.12 18.93 6.00
N MET A 176 7.89 19.15 5.53
CA MET A 176 6.82 18.14 5.48
C MET A 176 6.58 17.63 4.06
N THR A 177 5.96 16.46 3.95
CA THR A 177 5.53 15.87 2.67
C THR A 177 4.24 15.12 2.90
N LEU A 178 3.22 15.36 2.07
CA LEU A 178 2.06 14.47 2.00
C LEU A 178 2.36 13.37 1.00
N VAL A 179 2.10 12.12 1.35
CA VAL A 179 2.33 10.96 0.47
C VAL A 179 1.01 10.22 0.26
N SER A 180 0.63 9.93 -0.99
CA SER A 180 -0.58 9.18 -1.31
C SER A 180 -0.55 7.79 -0.67
N SER A 181 -1.72 7.18 -0.44
CA SER A 181 -1.80 5.87 0.23
C SER A 181 -1.15 4.72 -0.55
N ASN A 182 -1.00 4.84 -1.87
CA ASN A 182 -0.23 3.90 -2.69
C ASN A 182 1.27 4.21 -2.75
N GLY A 183 1.72 5.29 -2.10
CA GLY A 183 3.14 5.69 -2.03
C GLY A 183 3.73 6.21 -3.35
N LEU A 184 2.92 6.43 -4.39
CA LEU A 184 3.38 6.81 -5.73
C LEU A 184 3.44 8.33 -5.94
N TYR A 185 2.67 9.10 -5.17
CA TYR A 185 2.51 10.53 -5.36
C TYR A 185 2.80 11.28 -4.07
N SER A 186 3.32 12.49 -4.19
CA SER A 186 3.56 13.33 -3.02
C SER A 186 3.32 14.81 -3.29
N MET A 187 2.97 15.55 -2.24
CA MET A 187 2.91 17.01 -2.25
C MET A 187 4.05 17.58 -1.42
N ARG A 188 4.77 18.57 -1.97
CA ARG A 188 5.91 19.26 -1.31
C ARG A 188 5.88 20.74 -1.62
N LEU A 189 6.48 21.54 -0.73
CA LEU A 189 6.67 22.97 -0.96
C LEU A 189 8.00 23.26 -1.63
N GLY A 190 7.97 24.14 -2.64
CA GLY A 190 9.12 24.87 -3.13
C GLY A 190 9.36 26.12 -2.29
N PHE A 191 10.07 27.09 -2.88
CA PHE A 191 10.30 28.39 -2.25
C PHE A 191 9.02 29.24 -2.21
N ASP A 192 8.32 29.34 -3.34
CA ASP A 192 7.15 30.18 -3.59
C ASP A 192 5.98 29.40 -4.23
N PHE A 193 6.00 28.07 -4.15
CA PHE A 193 4.97 27.21 -4.76
C PHE A 193 4.74 25.94 -3.94
N PHE A 194 3.61 25.27 -4.16
CA PHE A 194 3.44 23.87 -3.80
C PHE A 194 3.27 23.02 -5.04
N GLY A 195 3.87 21.82 -5.04
CA GLY A 195 3.93 20.95 -6.20
C GLY A 195 3.51 19.52 -5.88
N LEU A 196 3.00 18.83 -6.89
CA LEU A 196 2.71 17.40 -6.87
C LEU A 196 3.75 16.65 -7.69
N TYR A 197 4.25 15.57 -7.10
CA TYR A 197 5.42 14.84 -7.58
C TYR A 197 5.11 13.36 -7.72
N PHE A 198 5.52 12.78 -8.84
CA PHE A 198 5.60 11.34 -9.01
C PHE A 198 6.85 10.84 -8.29
N LYS A 199 6.75 9.74 -7.55
CA LYS A 199 7.90 9.10 -6.90
C LYS A 199 8.91 8.64 -7.96
N GLY A 200 10.08 9.26 -7.98
CA GLY A 200 11.18 8.86 -8.86
C GLY A 200 11.86 7.59 -8.35
N GLU A 201 12.53 6.86 -9.25
CA GLU A 201 13.47 5.83 -8.79
C GLU A 201 14.63 6.51 -8.04
N SER A 202 14.92 6.02 -6.84
CA SER A 202 16.00 6.53 -6.01
C SER A 202 17.34 6.42 -6.76
N GLY A 203 17.88 7.55 -7.21
CA GLY A 203 19.30 7.66 -7.48
C GLY A 203 20.05 7.31 -6.20
N SER A 204 21.08 6.48 -6.31
CA SER A 204 21.98 6.13 -5.22
C SER A 204 22.83 7.35 -4.84
N GLY A 205 22.24 8.27 -4.07
CA GLY A 205 22.90 9.44 -3.51
C GLY A 205 22.13 9.95 -2.30
N PRO A 206 22.80 10.36 -1.21
CA PRO A 206 22.12 10.93 -0.06
C PRO A 206 21.45 12.26 -0.48
N GLY A 207 20.12 12.35 -0.36
CA GLY A 207 19.32 13.50 -0.81
C GLY A 207 18.58 13.33 -2.14
N SER A 208 18.72 12.19 -2.82
CA SER A 208 18.13 11.92 -4.15
C SER A 208 16.70 11.35 -4.08
N ASP A 209 15.78 12.01 -3.38
CA ASP A 209 14.34 11.78 -3.59
C ASP A 209 13.78 12.89 -4.49
N SER A 210 14.40 13.11 -5.65
CA SER A 210 13.94 14.05 -6.67
C SER A 210 12.82 13.42 -7.49
N GLY A 211 11.66 13.22 -6.87
CA GLY A 211 10.43 12.89 -7.61
C GLY A 211 10.19 13.89 -8.74
N ARG A 212 9.56 13.47 -9.82
CA ARG A 212 9.28 14.38 -10.96
C ARG A 212 8.01 15.16 -10.69
N ILE A 213 8.11 16.49 -10.73
CA ILE A 213 6.93 17.36 -10.64
C ILE A 213 6.05 17.16 -11.87
N TYR A 214 4.75 17.00 -11.66
CA TYR A 214 3.76 16.98 -12.75
C TYR A 214 2.71 18.06 -12.59
N TRP A 215 2.61 18.72 -11.44
CA TRP A 215 1.71 19.85 -11.25
C TRP A 215 2.30 20.79 -10.23
N ARG A 216 2.09 22.10 -10.40
CA ARG A 216 2.50 23.11 -9.41
C ARG A 216 1.55 24.28 -9.39
N HIS A 217 1.40 24.86 -8.21
CA HIS A 217 0.73 26.12 -8.00
C HIS A 217 1.69 27.12 -7.39
N LYS A 218 2.05 28.14 -8.18
CA LYS A 218 2.95 29.22 -7.77
C LYS A 218 2.14 30.31 -7.09
N ALA A 219 2.69 30.90 -6.03
CA ALA A 219 2.10 32.07 -5.39
C ALA A 219 1.90 33.18 -6.42
N LEU A 220 0.71 33.78 -6.45
CA LEU A 220 0.39 34.90 -7.34
C LEU A 220 0.89 36.24 -6.81
N GLU A 221 1.30 36.30 -5.54
CA GLU A 221 1.80 37.52 -4.86
C GLU A 221 0.79 38.69 -4.90
N ALA A 222 -0.50 38.38 -5.00
CA ALA A 222 -1.54 39.38 -5.25
C ALA A 222 -1.78 40.34 -4.07
N LYS A 223 -1.44 39.93 -2.84
CA LYS A 223 -1.65 40.70 -1.61
C LYS A 223 -0.36 40.97 -0.82
N ALA A 224 0.67 40.17 -1.04
CA ALA A 224 1.97 40.28 -0.41
C ALA A 224 3.00 39.60 -1.32
N ASP A 225 4.21 40.14 -1.34
CA ASP A 225 5.34 39.59 -2.10
C ASP A 225 6.02 38.49 -1.28
N VAL A 226 6.61 37.52 -1.97
CA VAL A 226 7.49 36.50 -1.41
C VAL A 226 8.91 37.07 -1.38
N MET A 227 9.46 37.25 -0.19
CA MET A 227 10.80 37.83 -0.01
C MET A 227 11.87 36.74 0.16
N GLU A 228 12.96 36.79 -0.60
CA GLU A 228 14.04 35.78 -0.57
C GLU A 228 14.68 35.61 0.82
N ASP A 229 14.76 36.67 1.61
CA ASP A 229 15.39 36.70 2.93
C ASP A 229 14.50 36.16 4.06
N GLN A 230 13.21 35.89 3.79
CA GLN A 230 12.23 35.46 4.79
C GLN A 230 11.94 33.95 4.78
N GLY A 231 12.71 33.19 4.00
CA GLY A 231 12.61 31.73 3.94
C GLY A 231 11.45 31.24 3.06
N HIS A 232 11.11 29.96 3.19
CA HIS A 232 10.07 29.33 2.36
C HIS A 232 8.67 29.68 2.85
N ILE A 233 7.71 29.64 1.92
CA ILE A 233 6.29 29.66 2.28
C ILE A 233 5.88 28.45 3.13
N TYR A 234 4.75 28.57 3.81
CA TYR A 234 3.98 27.47 4.38
C TYR A 234 2.51 27.56 3.95
N VAL A 235 1.83 26.42 3.95
CA VAL A 235 0.43 26.29 3.51
C VAL A 235 -0.46 25.96 4.70
N VAL A 236 -1.63 26.59 4.76
CA VAL A 236 -2.64 26.32 5.79
C VAL A 236 -4.02 26.16 5.16
N LEU A 237 -4.69 25.06 5.49
CA LEU A 237 -6.11 24.88 5.18
C LEU A 237 -6.98 25.67 6.17
N LYS A 238 -7.79 26.58 5.65
CA LYS A 238 -8.70 27.42 6.46
C LYS A 238 -10.14 26.91 6.39
N SER A 239 -10.86 27.07 7.50
CA SER A 239 -12.22 26.57 7.69
C SER A 239 -13.27 27.21 6.77
N ASN A 240 -12.99 28.41 6.24
CA ASN A 240 -13.84 29.09 5.27
C ASN A 240 -13.57 28.68 3.81
N GLY A 241 -12.86 27.56 3.58
CA GLY A 241 -12.77 26.89 2.29
C GLY A 241 -11.70 27.43 1.36
N PHE A 242 -10.46 27.58 1.86
CA PHE A 242 -9.32 27.90 1.01
C PHE A 242 -8.00 27.33 1.57
N LEU A 243 -7.03 27.11 0.69
CA LEU A 243 -5.62 26.95 1.06
C LEU A 243 -4.94 28.31 0.96
N GLY A 244 -4.44 28.81 2.09
CA GLY A 244 -3.63 30.02 2.10
C GLY A 244 -2.15 29.66 2.07
N MET A 245 -1.40 30.34 1.22
CA MET A 245 0.06 30.34 1.22
C MET A 245 0.54 31.57 2.00
N TYR A 246 1.44 31.38 2.95
CA TYR A 246 1.92 32.43 3.84
C TYR A 246 3.45 32.38 3.92
N GLN A 247 4.06 33.52 4.16
CA GLN A 247 5.47 33.64 4.53
C GLN A 247 5.60 34.31 5.90
N ASN A 248 4.93 35.45 6.09
CA ASN A 248 4.75 36.11 7.38
C ASN A 248 3.27 36.05 7.78
N GLU A 249 2.95 35.41 8.91
CA GLU A 249 1.63 34.90 9.34
C GLU A 249 0.39 35.83 9.24
N SER A 250 0.58 37.11 8.90
CA SER A 250 -0.47 38.13 8.88
C SER A 250 -1.26 38.17 7.57
N VAL A 251 -0.60 38.01 6.41
CA VAL A 251 -1.23 38.18 5.10
C VAL A 251 -0.80 37.02 4.19
N PRO A 252 -1.75 36.30 3.56
CA PRO A 252 -1.39 35.28 2.60
C PRO A 252 -0.78 35.92 1.34
N VAL A 253 0.33 35.37 0.87
CA VAL A 253 0.93 35.72 -0.44
C VAL A 253 0.06 35.20 -1.59
N ASP A 254 -0.71 34.14 -1.34
CA ASP A 254 -1.66 33.59 -2.29
C ASP A 254 -2.81 32.82 -1.61
N ILE A 255 -3.95 32.75 -2.29
CA ILE A 255 -5.16 32.03 -1.83
C ILE A 255 -5.68 31.16 -2.95
N GLU A 256 -5.70 29.85 -2.73
CA GLU A 256 -6.38 28.89 -3.59
C GLU A 256 -7.76 28.57 -3.01
N SER A 257 -8.80 29.03 -3.69
CA SER A 257 -10.19 28.99 -3.21
C SER A 257 -10.88 27.67 -3.53
N PHE A 258 -11.64 27.13 -2.58
CA PHE A 258 -12.45 25.93 -2.81
C PHE A 258 -13.85 26.32 -3.33
N ASN A 259 -14.64 25.36 -3.79
CA ASN A 259 -15.98 25.61 -4.33
C ASN A 259 -16.89 26.29 -3.30
N SER A 260 -16.73 25.94 -2.03
CA SER A 260 -17.47 26.54 -0.91
C SER A 260 -16.78 27.75 -0.26
N PHE A 261 -15.78 28.35 -0.90
CA PHE A 261 -15.13 29.55 -0.39
C PHE A 261 -16.16 30.66 -0.11
N GLN A 262 -16.10 31.25 1.09
CA GLN A 262 -17.05 32.26 1.59
C GLN A 262 -18.52 31.80 1.70
N GLN A 263 -18.80 30.51 1.54
CA GLN A 263 -20.11 29.94 1.78
C GLN A 263 -20.18 29.38 3.22
N PRO A 264 -21.32 29.48 3.91
CA PRO A 264 -21.48 28.94 5.25
C PRO A 264 -21.57 27.41 5.18
N VAL A 265 -20.42 26.75 5.30
CA VAL A 265 -20.34 25.29 5.45
C VAL A 265 -20.07 24.96 6.91
N SER A 266 -20.94 24.16 7.51
CA SER A 266 -20.73 23.60 8.85
C SER A 266 -20.04 22.25 8.73
N GLY A 267 -18.74 22.20 9.03
CA GLY A 267 -17.98 20.96 8.95
C GLY A 267 -16.48 21.17 9.01
N VAL A 268 -15.77 20.15 9.48
CA VAL A 268 -14.30 20.13 9.42
C VAL A 268 -13.84 19.84 8.00
N ARG A 269 -12.70 20.40 7.61
CA ARG A 269 -12.08 20.22 6.30
C ARG A 269 -10.80 19.41 6.38
N ARG A 270 -10.51 18.74 5.26
CA ARG A 270 -9.23 18.07 5.02
C ARG A 270 -8.84 18.20 3.57
N ILE A 271 -7.55 18.17 3.30
CA ILE A 271 -7.02 18.01 1.95
C ILE A 271 -6.09 16.80 1.93
N ARG A 272 -6.16 15.98 0.88
CA ARG A 272 -5.30 14.80 0.77
C ARG A 272 -4.77 14.59 -0.64
N VAL A 273 -3.60 13.98 -0.73
CA VAL A 273 -3.08 13.45 -2.00
C VAL A 273 -3.72 12.08 -2.23
N GLU A 274 -4.50 11.98 -3.29
CA GLU A 274 -5.24 10.78 -3.66
C GLU A 274 -4.35 9.75 -4.38
N PRO A 275 -4.76 8.46 -4.42
CA PRO A 275 -4.06 7.43 -5.18
C PRO A 275 -4.00 7.67 -6.70
N ASP A 276 -4.84 8.55 -7.25
CA ASP A 276 -4.80 8.98 -8.65
C ASP A 276 -3.78 10.09 -8.92
N GLY A 277 -3.11 10.59 -7.86
CA GLY A 277 -2.15 11.68 -7.92
C GLY A 277 -2.79 13.07 -7.88
N ASN A 278 -4.08 13.20 -7.66
CA ASN A 278 -4.70 14.51 -7.50
C ASN A 278 -4.63 14.98 -6.04
N LEU A 279 -4.59 16.30 -5.83
CA LEU A 279 -4.79 16.90 -4.53
C LEU A 279 -6.26 17.30 -4.39
N LYS A 280 -6.98 16.65 -3.48
CA LYS A 280 -8.42 16.85 -3.31
C LYS A 280 -8.74 17.37 -1.92
N GLY A 281 -9.57 18.41 -1.87
CA GLY A 281 -10.09 19.03 -0.66
C GLY A 281 -11.52 18.58 -0.39
N TYR A 282 -11.83 18.31 0.87
CA TYR A 282 -13.12 17.80 1.33
C TYR A 282 -13.60 18.57 2.55
N PHE A 283 -14.92 18.67 2.72
CA PHE A 283 -15.54 19.01 4.01
C PHE A 283 -16.48 17.88 4.46
N TRP A 284 -16.65 17.75 5.76
CA TRP A 284 -17.60 16.79 6.34
C TRP A 284 -18.98 17.43 6.48
N ASP A 285 -20.00 16.88 5.83
CA ASP A 285 -21.38 17.42 5.87
C ASP A 285 -22.23 16.90 7.05
N GLY A 286 -21.64 16.05 7.91
CA GLY A 286 -22.34 15.33 8.98
C GLY A 286 -22.50 13.84 8.70
N SER A 287 -22.44 13.43 7.43
CA SER A 287 -22.67 12.08 6.95
C SER A 287 -21.57 11.53 6.03
N SER A 288 -20.98 12.38 5.20
CA SER A 288 -19.98 12.00 4.22
C SER A 288 -18.95 13.11 3.98
N TRP A 289 -17.79 12.71 3.45
CA TRP A 289 -16.77 13.65 2.99
C TRP A 289 -17.13 14.11 1.58
N VAL A 290 -17.56 15.36 1.44
CA VAL A 290 -17.96 15.96 0.17
C VAL A 290 -16.76 16.60 -0.51
N LEU A 291 -16.54 16.28 -1.79
CA LEU A 291 -15.48 16.89 -2.61
C LEU A 291 -15.77 18.37 -2.82
N ASP A 292 -14.82 19.22 -2.49
CA ASP A 292 -14.97 20.67 -2.51
C ASP A 292 -13.85 21.38 -3.28
N TYR A 293 -12.75 20.67 -3.53
CA TYR A 293 -11.63 21.16 -4.31
C TYR A 293 -10.89 20.01 -4.99
N GLN A 294 -10.40 20.25 -6.20
CA GLN A 294 -9.45 19.38 -6.88
C GLN A 294 -8.46 20.24 -7.66
N ALA A 295 -7.17 19.97 -7.49
CA ALA A 295 -6.10 20.71 -8.15
C ALA A 295 -6.11 20.49 -9.67
N ILE A 296 -6.28 19.24 -10.10
CA ILE A 296 -6.35 18.85 -11.50
C ILE A 296 -7.81 18.58 -11.86
N LYS A 297 -8.36 19.34 -12.80
CA LYS A 297 -9.78 19.26 -13.20
C LYS A 297 -10.02 18.22 -14.28
N GLU A 298 -9.15 18.22 -15.29
CA GLU A 298 -9.28 17.34 -16.44
C GLU A 298 -8.61 15.99 -16.17
N THR A 299 -9.34 14.90 -16.44
CA THR A 299 -8.84 13.54 -16.20
C THR A 299 -7.53 13.25 -16.94
N CYS A 300 -7.35 13.79 -18.16
CA CYS A 300 -6.16 13.56 -18.96
C CYS A 300 -4.93 14.38 -18.52
N GLU A 301 -5.09 15.33 -17.60
CA GLU A 301 -3.98 16.07 -16.97
C GLU A 301 -3.44 15.34 -15.72
N LEU A 302 -4.15 14.31 -15.24
CA LEU A 302 -3.65 13.45 -14.18
C LEU A 302 -2.38 12.71 -14.64
N PRO A 303 -1.49 12.34 -13.71
CA PRO A 303 -0.20 11.74 -14.06
C PRO A 303 -0.31 10.36 -14.74
N SER A 304 -1.36 9.59 -14.45
CA SER A 304 -1.52 8.23 -15.00
C SER A 304 -2.99 7.74 -15.11
N PRO A 305 -3.90 8.49 -15.76
CA PRO A 305 -5.32 8.12 -15.88
C PRO A 305 -5.57 6.82 -16.67
N CYS A 306 -4.67 6.48 -17.61
CA CYS A 306 -4.79 5.31 -18.49
C CYS A 306 -3.70 4.24 -18.27
N GLY A 307 -2.88 4.38 -17.22
CA GLY A 307 -1.79 3.45 -16.94
C GLY A 307 -0.70 3.44 -18.02
N ALA A 308 0.12 2.39 -18.03
CA ALA A 308 1.32 2.29 -18.85
C ALA A 308 1.03 2.22 -20.35
N TYR A 309 1.69 3.07 -21.15
CA TYR A 309 1.48 3.22 -22.60
C TYR A 309 0.02 3.48 -22.99
N GLY A 310 -0.77 4.02 -22.07
CA GLY A 310 -2.15 4.40 -22.30
C GLY A 310 -2.25 5.77 -22.96
N LEU A 311 -3.25 5.95 -23.81
CA LEU A 311 -3.59 7.20 -24.46
C LEU A 311 -4.94 7.69 -23.92
N CYS A 312 -4.91 8.82 -23.23
CA CYS A 312 -6.08 9.50 -22.71
C CYS A 312 -6.63 10.47 -23.75
N GLN A 313 -7.90 10.34 -24.11
CA GLN A 313 -8.60 11.28 -24.97
C GLN A 313 -9.68 12.00 -24.15
N PRO A 314 -9.68 13.34 -24.08
CA PRO A 314 -10.72 14.08 -23.35
C PRO A 314 -12.13 13.66 -23.80
N GLY A 315 -12.98 13.29 -22.84
CA GLY A 315 -14.36 12.86 -23.10
C GLY A 315 -14.52 11.46 -23.70
N LYS A 316 -13.46 10.64 -23.73
CA LYS A 316 -13.49 9.25 -24.19
C LYS A 316 -12.74 8.34 -23.23
N ASP A 317 -12.97 7.03 -23.38
CA ASP A 317 -12.24 6.02 -22.64
C ASP A 317 -10.77 5.91 -23.08
N CYS A 318 -9.96 5.35 -22.20
CA CYS A 318 -8.56 5.05 -22.45
C CYS A 318 -8.38 4.09 -23.63
N SER A 319 -7.34 4.35 -24.42
CA SER A 319 -6.92 3.48 -25.54
C SER A 319 -5.42 3.22 -25.47
N CYS A 320 -4.91 2.30 -26.29
CA CYS A 320 -3.48 2.04 -26.36
C CYS A 320 -2.79 2.89 -27.42
N LEU A 321 -1.53 3.26 -27.15
CA LEU A 321 -0.68 3.90 -28.15
C LEU A 321 -0.52 3.01 -29.38
N ASP A 322 -0.39 1.71 -29.16
CA ASP A 322 -0.45 0.72 -30.22
C ASP A 322 -1.91 0.31 -30.45
N ASN A 323 -2.41 0.56 -31.66
CA ASN A 323 -3.77 0.19 -32.05
C ASN A 323 -3.98 -1.33 -32.13
N SER A 324 -2.90 -2.12 -32.15
CA SER A 324 -2.98 -3.59 -32.16
C SER A 324 -3.07 -4.22 -30.77
N THR A 325 -2.93 -3.41 -29.71
CA THR A 325 -2.98 -3.85 -28.33
C THR A 325 -4.32 -3.49 -27.70
N ASP A 326 -4.97 -4.48 -27.08
CA ASP A 326 -6.19 -4.27 -26.31
C ASP A 326 -5.89 -3.60 -24.97
N TYR A 327 -6.69 -2.60 -24.60
CA TYR A 327 -6.59 -1.95 -23.30
C TYR A 327 -7.03 -2.89 -22.18
N SER A 328 -6.25 -2.96 -21.10
CA SER A 328 -6.53 -3.77 -19.92
C SER A 328 -6.49 -2.95 -18.63
N ILE A 329 -7.02 -3.50 -17.53
CA ILE A 329 -6.97 -2.85 -16.21
C ILE A 329 -5.49 -2.74 -15.80
N GLY A 330 -4.95 -1.51 -15.83
CA GLY A 330 -3.52 -1.22 -15.59
C GLY A 330 -2.77 -0.66 -16.79
N GLY A 331 -3.42 -0.57 -17.96
CA GLY A 331 -2.88 0.05 -19.17
C GLY A 331 -2.70 -0.93 -20.32
N CYS A 332 -1.68 -0.67 -21.14
CA CYS A 332 -1.43 -1.30 -22.44
C CYS A 332 -0.14 -2.12 -22.48
N ALA A 333 0.55 -2.26 -21.36
CA ALA A 333 1.77 -3.05 -21.27
C ALA A 333 1.58 -4.26 -20.33
N PRO A 334 2.24 -5.40 -20.62
CA PRO A 334 2.23 -6.55 -19.72
C PRO A 334 2.79 -6.18 -18.33
N PRO A 335 2.26 -6.76 -17.23
CA PRO A 335 2.62 -6.39 -15.85
C PRO A 335 4.12 -6.42 -15.51
N ASN A 336 4.94 -7.17 -16.28
CA ASN A 336 6.36 -7.41 -15.98
C ASN A 336 7.33 -6.53 -16.80
N THR A 337 6.87 -5.48 -17.46
CA THR A 337 7.72 -4.62 -18.31
C THR A 337 8.32 -3.41 -17.58
N GLN A 338 7.91 -3.16 -16.33
CA GLN A 338 8.34 -1.99 -15.55
C GLN A 338 9.61 -2.21 -14.70
N GLU A 339 10.06 -3.46 -14.51
CA GLU A 339 11.14 -3.78 -13.56
C GLU A 339 12.57 -3.70 -14.11
N ALA A 340 12.73 -3.54 -15.43
CA ALA A 340 14.05 -3.53 -16.04
C ALA A 340 14.55 -2.09 -16.27
N ARG A 341 15.79 -1.83 -15.86
CA ARG A 341 16.34 -0.48 -15.64
C ARG A 341 16.90 0.21 -16.89
N ASP A 342 17.24 -0.55 -17.92
CA ASP A 342 17.69 0.01 -19.20
C ASP A 342 17.18 -0.82 -20.39
N PHE A 343 17.24 -0.21 -21.58
CA PHE A 343 16.89 -0.86 -22.85
C PHE A 343 18.09 -1.55 -23.53
N CYS A 344 19.25 -1.62 -22.86
CA CYS A 344 20.50 -2.10 -23.45
C CYS A 344 20.94 -3.47 -22.93
N GLY A 345 20.65 -3.83 -21.67
CA GLY A 345 20.90 -5.15 -21.09
C GLY A 345 22.39 -5.57 -21.02
N ALA A 346 22.73 -6.38 -20.02
CA ALA A 346 24.08 -6.95 -19.88
C ALA A 346 24.29 -8.19 -20.78
N SER A 347 24.23 -8.05 -22.11
CA SER A 347 24.47 -9.14 -23.06
C SER A 347 25.62 -8.81 -24.01
N TYR A 348 26.50 -9.78 -24.24
CA TYR A 348 27.67 -9.73 -25.13
C TYR A 348 27.33 -9.68 -26.63
N ASP A 349 26.07 -9.38 -26.99
CA ASP A 349 25.58 -9.32 -28.37
C ASP A 349 25.18 -7.89 -28.71
N LEU A 350 25.98 -7.25 -29.56
CA LEU A 350 25.89 -5.82 -29.89
C LEU A 350 24.74 -5.48 -30.86
N ASP A 351 24.00 -6.47 -31.38
CA ASP A 351 23.05 -6.29 -32.50
C ASP A 351 21.57 -6.56 -32.18
N HIS A 352 21.18 -6.73 -30.92
CA HIS A 352 19.77 -6.98 -30.56
C HIS A 352 19.17 -5.88 -29.69
N LYS A 353 18.50 -4.92 -30.34
CA LYS A 353 17.55 -3.99 -29.69
C LYS A 353 16.48 -4.83 -28.96
N LYS A 354 16.43 -4.80 -27.62
CA LYS A 354 15.39 -5.49 -26.82
C LYS A 354 14.08 -4.70 -26.71
N TYR A 355 13.79 -3.86 -27.69
CA TYR A 355 12.62 -3.02 -27.70
C TYR A 355 12.01 -2.96 -29.10
N ASN A 356 10.68 -2.88 -29.12
CA ASN A 356 9.90 -2.50 -30.28
C ASN A 356 9.67 -0.98 -30.22
N GLY A 357 10.06 -0.28 -31.28
CA GLY A 357 9.80 1.14 -31.42
C GLY A 357 8.39 1.37 -31.96
N LEU A 358 7.63 2.24 -31.30
CA LEU A 358 6.28 2.63 -31.72
C LEU A 358 6.26 4.13 -32.00
N SER A 359 5.98 4.50 -33.25
CA SER A 359 5.75 5.90 -33.63
C SER A 359 4.26 6.18 -33.79
N ARG A 360 3.82 7.35 -33.31
CA ARG A 360 2.41 7.78 -33.41
C ARG A 360 2.30 9.29 -33.53
N ASN A 361 1.40 9.76 -34.39
CA ASN A 361 1.05 11.16 -34.51
C ASN A 361 -0.16 11.51 -33.63
N GLY A 362 -0.36 12.79 -33.36
CA GLY A 362 -1.46 13.27 -32.52
C GLY A 362 -1.28 12.87 -31.06
N VAL A 363 -0.05 12.95 -30.55
CA VAL A 363 0.27 12.57 -29.16
C VAL A 363 1.02 13.70 -28.46
N GLU A 364 0.62 13.96 -27.22
CA GLU A 364 1.20 15.00 -26.36
C GLU A 364 1.47 14.46 -24.94
N LEU A 365 2.32 15.17 -24.21
CA LEU A 365 2.61 14.89 -22.80
C LEU A 365 1.63 15.68 -21.92
N PRO A 366 1.18 15.11 -20.80
CA PRO A 366 0.56 15.94 -19.77
C PRO A 366 1.61 16.93 -19.23
N ASN A 367 1.18 18.17 -18.99
CA ASN A 367 1.92 19.17 -18.22
C ASN A 367 3.27 19.56 -18.84
N THR A 368 3.29 19.75 -20.16
CA THR A 368 4.48 20.12 -20.97
C THR A 368 5.23 21.34 -20.45
N GLU A 369 4.54 22.27 -19.80
CA GLU A 369 5.07 23.49 -19.19
C GLU A 369 6.01 23.25 -18.00
N LEU A 370 6.01 22.03 -17.46
CA LEU A 370 6.90 21.59 -16.38
C LEU A 370 8.02 20.69 -16.89
N MET A 371 8.08 20.43 -18.20
CA MET A 371 9.03 19.52 -18.80
C MET A 371 10.17 20.25 -19.51
N ASP A 372 11.38 19.72 -19.34
CA ASP A 372 12.53 20.15 -20.13
C ASP A 372 12.40 19.67 -21.58
N TYR A 373 12.82 20.53 -22.50
CA TYR A 373 12.84 20.24 -23.93
C TYR A 373 14.16 20.66 -24.57
N GLN A 374 14.44 20.07 -25.73
CA GLN A 374 15.53 20.46 -26.60
C GLN A 374 14.97 20.95 -27.93
N HIS A 375 15.66 21.87 -28.59
CA HIS A 375 15.34 22.24 -29.96
C HIS A 375 16.02 21.27 -30.93
N MET A 376 15.24 20.68 -31.83
CA MET A 376 15.74 19.80 -32.89
C MET A 376 15.11 20.17 -34.22
N VAL A 377 15.83 19.89 -35.32
CA VAL A 377 15.43 20.32 -36.66
C VAL A 377 14.32 19.43 -37.23
N SER A 378 14.26 18.17 -36.79
CA SER A 378 13.31 17.19 -37.30
C SER A 378 12.88 16.15 -36.26
N PHE A 379 11.75 15.51 -36.51
CA PHE A 379 11.30 14.37 -35.72
C PHE A 379 12.32 13.21 -35.74
N GLN A 380 12.96 12.97 -36.89
CA GLN A 380 13.94 11.90 -37.05
C GLN A 380 15.17 12.10 -36.16
N GLU A 381 15.61 13.36 -36.01
CA GLU A 381 16.71 13.71 -35.10
C GLU A 381 16.33 13.44 -33.63
N CYS A 382 15.12 13.88 -33.24
CA CYS A 382 14.56 13.63 -31.90
C CYS A 382 14.40 12.13 -31.59
N GLN A 383 13.87 11.37 -32.54
CA GLN A 383 13.77 9.91 -32.45
C GLN A 383 15.16 9.27 -32.31
N SER A 384 16.12 9.65 -33.15
CA SER A 384 17.48 9.06 -33.14
C SER A 384 18.19 9.30 -31.80
N ALA A 385 18.00 10.48 -31.20
CA ALA A 385 18.57 10.81 -29.89
C ALA A 385 18.07 9.85 -28.80
N CYS A 386 16.80 9.43 -28.88
CA CYS A 386 16.24 8.46 -27.95
C CYS A 386 16.71 7.04 -28.26
N GLU A 387 16.72 6.62 -29.53
CA GLU A 387 17.11 5.27 -29.93
C GLU A 387 18.50 4.88 -29.42
N GLY A 388 19.47 5.79 -29.51
CA GLY A 388 20.83 5.59 -29.01
C GLY A 388 20.97 5.66 -27.48
N ASN A 389 19.93 6.08 -26.75
CA ASN A 389 19.98 6.24 -25.30
C ASN A 389 19.27 5.08 -24.57
N CYS A 390 20.04 4.32 -23.78
CA CYS A 390 19.58 3.17 -23.02
C CYS A 390 18.55 3.50 -21.92
N THR A 391 18.55 4.75 -21.41
CA THR A 391 17.59 5.19 -20.38
C THR A 391 16.39 5.92 -20.97
N CYS A 392 16.39 6.20 -22.27
CA CYS A 392 15.27 6.86 -22.94
C CYS A 392 14.15 5.86 -23.25
N TRP A 393 12.96 6.14 -22.72
CA TRP A 393 11.73 5.39 -22.94
C TRP A 393 10.92 5.90 -24.13
N GLY A 394 11.11 7.16 -24.52
CA GLY A 394 10.47 7.73 -25.69
C GLY A 394 10.73 9.22 -25.85
N VAL A 395 10.18 9.79 -26.92
CA VAL A 395 10.20 11.22 -27.22
C VAL A 395 8.84 11.69 -27.69
N VAL A 396 8.56 12.97 -27.46
CA VAL A 396 7.47 13.70 -28.11
C VAL A 396 8.06 14.94 -28.77
N TYR A 397 7.73 15.15 -30.04
CA TYR A 397 8.25 16.22 -30.88
C TYR A 397 7.09 17.05 -31.43
N THR A 398 7.21 18.37 -31.40
CA THR A 398 6.25 19.29 -32.00
C THR A 398 6.88 19.95 -33.22
N ASN A 399 6.37 19.65 -34.42
CA ASN A 399 6.98 20.11 -35.68
C ASN A 399 6.92 21.63 -35.87
N THR A 400 5.92 22.30 -35.30
CA THR A 400 5.74 23.75 -35.42
C THR A 400 6.76 24.56 -34.61
N SER A 401 7.17 24.05 -33.43
CA SER A 401 8.14 24.72 -32.54
C SER A 401 9.55 24.14 -32.62
N GLY A 402 9.71 22.92 -33.13
CA GLY A 402 10.96 22.16 -33.05
C GLY A 402 11.28 21.63 -31.66
N PHE A 403 10.34 21.67 -30.71
CA PHE A 403 10.55 21.15 -29.35
C PHE A 403 10.56 19.62 -29.36
N CYS A 404 11.60 19.04 -28.79
CA CYS A 404 11.81 17.61 -28.55
C CYS A 404 11.88 17.35 -27.04
N TYR A 405 10.88 16.67 -26.51
CA TYR A 405 10.82 16.23 -25.11
C TYR A 405 11.36 14.80 -25.02
N ILE A 406 12.46 14.60 -24.27
CA ILE A 406 13.10 13.29 -24.08
C ILE A 406 12.64 12.68 -22.75
N LEU A 407 12.06 11.48 -22.82
CA LEU A 407 11.43 10.82 -21.67
C LEU A 407 12.37 9.75 -21.13
N ASN A 408 13.08 10.07 -20.05
CA ASN A 408 14.01 9.13 -19.38
C ASN A 408 13.34 8.36 -18.23
N TYR A 409 12.07 8.01 -18.39
CA TYR A 409 11.25 7.39 -17.35
C TYR A 409 10.13 6.54 -17.95
N PRO A 410 9.58 5.56 -17.19
CA PRO A 410 8.50 4.71 -17.67
C PRO A 410 7.29 5.50 -18.20
N ILE A 411 6.89 5.21 -19.44
CA ILE A 411 5.71 5.83 -20.06
C ILE A 411 4.46 5.34 -19.35
N GLN A 412 3.81 6.25 -18.63
CA GLN A 412 2.47 6.05 -18.10
C GLN A 412 1.45 6.47 -19.16
N SER A 413 0.67 7.52 -18.90
CA SER A 413 -0.35 8.01 -19.82
C SER A 413 0.16 9.17 -20.67
N LEU A 414 -0.30 9.21 -21.92
CA LEU A 414 -0.12 10.32 -22.86
C LEU A 414 -1.48 10.89 -23.24
N VAL A 415 -1.48 12.11 -23.78
CA VAL A 415 -2.69 12.80 -24.21
C VAL A 415 -2.84 12.66 -25.73
N GLY A 416 -4.01 12.20 -26.16
CA GLY A 416 -4.37 12.15 -27.58
C GLY A 416 -4.87 13.51 -28.04
N VAL A 417 -4.23 14.06 -29.07
CA VAL A 417 -4.56 15.37 -29.65
C VAL A 417 -4.85 15.25 -31.14
N ARG A 418 -5.63 16.18 -31.69
CA ARG A 418 -5.95 16.20 -33.14
C ARG A 418 -4.83 16.79 -33.99
N ASP A 419 -3.84 17.41 -33.35
CA ASP A 419 -2.71 18.03 -34.03
C ASP A 419 -1.70 16.97 -34.47
N GLU A 420 -1.78 16.58 -35.73
CA GLU A 420 -0.87 15.62 -36.37
C GLU A 420 0.60 16.12 -36.41
N SER A 421 0.86 17.41 -36.16
CA SER A 421 2.21 17.96 -36.09
C SER A 421 2.96 17.54 -34.80
N LYS A 422 2.24 16.99 -33.83
CA LYS A 422 2.77 16.41 -32.59
C LYS A 422 2.99 14.92 -32.78
N MET A 423 4.25 14.51 -32.78
CA MET A 423 4.69 13.16 -33.11
C MET A 423 5.44 12.55 -31.93
N GLY A 424 5.14 11.30 -31.60
CA GLY A 424 5.79 10.56 -30.54
C GLY A 424 6.50 9.31 -31.05
N PHE A 425 7.59 8.93 -30.38
CA PHE A 425 8.26 7.65 -30.54
C PHE A 425 8.48 7.03 -29.17
N PHE A 426 8.11 5.76 -28.96
CA PHE A 426 8.16 5.11 -27.66
C PHE A 426 8.79 3.72 -27.77
N LYS A 427 9.65 3.36 -26.82
CA LYS A 427 10.29 2.05 -26.74
C LYS A 427 9.44 1.13 -25.86
N MET A 428 8.85 0.11 -26.45
CA MET A 428 8.12 -0.94 -25.73
C MET A 428 9.00 -2.18 -25.61
N ARG A 429 9.09 -2.80 -24.44
CA ARG A 429 9.83 -4.06 -24.28
C ARG A 429 9.09 -5.19 -24.99
N GLU A 430 9.82 -6.08 -25.65
CA GLU A 430 9.24 -7.32 -26.15
C GLU A 430 8.69 -8.13 -24.98
N GLY A 431 7.40 -8.46 -25.01
CA GLY A 431 6.83 -9.41 -24.06
C GLY A 431 7.53 -10.74 -24.23
N VAL A 432 7.93 -11.37 -23.13
CA VAL A 432 8.36 -12.78 -23.15
C VAL A 432 7.17 -13.58 -23.67
N GLY A 433 7.20 -13.90 -24.96
CA GLY A 433 6.21 -14.79 -25.55
C GLY A 433 6.22 -16.05 -24.70
N LYS A 434 5.06 -16.40 -24.12
CA LYS A 434 4.83 -17.79 -23.78
C LYS A 434 4.96 -18.53 -25.11
N ASP A 435 6.10 -19.17 -25.33
CA ASP A 435 6.26 -20.11 -26.44
C ASP A 435 5.03 -21.01 -26.39
N LYS A 436 4.13 -20.82 -27.36
CA LYS A 436 2.99 -21.70 -27.53
C LYS A 436 3.62 -23.04 -27.85
N MET A 437 3.78 -23.88 -26.84
CA MET A 437 4.30 -25.23 -26.99
C MET A 437 3.49 -25.86 -28.10
N GLY A 438 4.12 -26.04 -29.26
CA GLY A 438 3.42 -26.30 -30.50
C GLY A 438 2.46 -27.46 -30.29
N LEU A 439 1.22 -27.31 -30.73
CA LEU A 439 0.15 -28.30 -30.60
C LEU A 439 0.60 -29.73 -30.96
N GLY A 440 1.61 -29.87 -31.85
CA GLY A 440 2.26 -31.14 -32.19
C GLY A 440 3.09 -31.81 -31.08
N PHE A 441 3.67 -31.07 -30.13
CA PHE A 441 4.44 -31.64 -29.01
C PHE A 441 3.52 -32.30 -27.98
N GLY A 442 2.38 -31.66 -27.66
CA GLY A 442 1.37 -32.23 -26.76
C GLY A 442 0.78 -33.55 -27.29
N VAL A 443 0.54 -33.63 -28.60
CA VAL A 443 0.05 -34.87 -29.24
C VAL A 443 1.11 -35.98 -29.20
N ARG A 444 2.39 -35.66 -29.43
CA ARG A 444 3.48 -36.66 -29.36
C ARG A 444 3.68 -37.21 -27.93
N VAL A 445 3.62 -36.35 -26.92
CA VAL A 445 3.72 -36.78 -25.51
C VAL A 445 2.51 -37.62 -25.11
N GLY A 446 1.30 -37.23 -25.55
CA GLY A 446 0.08 -38.00 -25.30
C GLY A 446 0.13 -39.41 -25.89
N LEU A 447 0.63 -39.56 -27.13
CA LEU A 447 0.78 -40.87 -27.78
C LEU A 447 1.83 -41.76 -27.09
N LEU A 448 2.95 -41.19 -26.64
CA LEU A 448 3.98 -41.93 -25.90
C LEU A 448 3.49 -42.41 -24.53
N CYS A 449 2.81 -41.55 -23.77
CA CYS A 449 2.23 -41.93 -22.48
C CYS A 449 1.15 -43.01 -22.63
N GLY A 450 0.29 -42.90 -23.66
CA GLY A 450 -0.70 -43.93 -23.98
C GLY A 450 -0.06 -45.29 -24.30
N ALA A 451 1.02 -45.32 -25.08
CA ALA A 451 1.73 -46.55 -25.42
C ALA A 451 2.38 -47.22 -24.20
N ILE A 452 2.97 -46.42 -23.29
CA ILE A 452 3.59 -46.94 -22.05
C ILE A 452 2.54 -47.57 -21.13
N LEU A 453 1.36 -46.96 -21.00
CA LEU A 453 0.27 -47.50 -20.18
C LEU A 453 -0.26 -48.84 -20.74
N VAL A 454 -0.38 -48.96 -22.05
CA VAL A 454 -0.78 -50.21 -22.71
C VAL A 454 0.27 -51.30 -22.48
N LEU A 455 1.55 -50.98 -22.65
CA LEU A 455 2.65 -51.92 -22.39
C LEU A 455 2.69 -52.38 -20.92
N GLY A 456 2.53 -51.46 -19.98
CA GLY A 456 2.43 -51.77 -18.55
C GLY A 456 1.25 -52.69 -18.23
N GLY A 457 0.09 -52.45 -18.85
CA GLY A 457 -1.09 -53.31 -18.71
C GLY A 457 -0.88 -54.73 -19.25
N VAL A 458 -0.23 -54.88 -20.40
CA VAL A 458 0.08 -56.19 -21.00
C VAL A 458 1.08 -56.98 -20.13
N ILE A 459 2.12 -56.32 -19.64
CA ILE A 459 3.11 -56.93 -18.74
C ILE A 459 2.44 -57.37 -17.42
N GLY A 460 1.59 -56.51 -16.84
CA GLY A 460 0.82 -56.83 -15.64
C GLY A 460 -0.11 -58.03 -15.82
N LEU A 461 -0.83 -58.10 -16.94
CA LEU A 461 -1.69 -59.24 -17.29
C LEU A 461 -0.90 -60.54 -17.51
N GLY A 462 0.28 -60.44 -18.12
CA GLY A 462 1.21 -61.57 -18.28
C GLY A 462 1.70 -62.11 -16.94
N TYR A 463 2.12 -61.22 -16.05
CA TYR A 463 2.58 -61.57 -14.70
C TYR A 463 1.46 -62.18 -13.84
N TYR A 464 0.25 -61.63 -13.93
CA TYR A 464 -0.93 -62.18 -13.25
C TYR A 464 -1.25 -63.60 -13.73
N ARG A 465 -1.24 -63.85 -15.05
CA ARG A 465 -1.46 -65.20 -15.62
C ARG A 465 -0.35 -66.18 -15.24
N TYR A 466 0.89 -65.71 -15.12
CA TYR A 466 2.01 -66.53 -14.67
C TYR A 466 1.84 -66.99 -13.21
N ILE A 467 1.48 -66.08 -12.30
CA ILE A 467 1.21 -66.42 -10.89
C ILE A 467 0.02 -67.38 -10.78
N LYS A 468 -1.05 -67.13 -11.54
CA LYS A 468 -2.24 -68.01 -11.53
C LYS A 468 -1.89 -69.45 -11.95
N ARG A 469 -1.08 -69.62 -13.01
CA ARG A 469 -0.61 -70.95 -13.47
C ARG A 469 0.29 -71.65 -12.46
N LYS A 470 1.08 -70.91 -11.68
CA LYS A 470 1.95 -71.47 -10.65
C LYS A 470 1.15 -71.97 -9.43
N ARG A 471 0.03 -71.31 -9.08
CA ARG A 471 -0.86 -71.74 -7.99
C ARG A 471 -1.67 -73.00 -8.30
N GLU A 472 -1.94 -73.29 -9.57
CA GLU A 472 -2.72 -74.46 -9.98
C GLU A 472 -1.89 -75.75 -10.16
N ARG A 473 -0.55 -75.71 -10.03
CA ARG A 473 0.35 -76.87 -10.27
C ARG A 473 1.15 -77.38 -9.05
N GLY A 474 0.82 -76.96 -7.83
CA GLY A 474 1.50 -77.43 -6.62
C GLY A 474 0.58 -78.24 -5.70
N VAL A 475 0.36 -79.53 -6.03
CA VAL A 475 -0.38 -80.50 -5.22
C VAL A 475 0.58 -81.55 -4.65
N SER A 476 0.45 -81.82 -3.34
CA SER A 476 0.72 -83.09 -2.60
C SER A 476 2.15 -83.53 -2.22
N GLY A 477 2.40 -83.61 -0.89
CA GLY A 477 2.59 -84.89 -0.18
C GLY A 477 3.99 -85.37 0.30
N TYR A 478 4.21 -85.30 1.62
CA TYR A 478 4.87 -86.24 2.59
C TYR A 478 6.32 -86.79 2.39
N VAL A 479 7.33 -86.45 3.25
CA VAL A 479 7.90 -87.09 4.50
C VAL A 479 8.74 -88.39 4.27
N ASP A 480 10.06 -88.39 4.60
CA ASP A 480 10.63 -88.97 5.85
C ASP A 480 12.19 -88.93 5.94
N ASP A 481 12.65 -88.83 7.20
CA ASP A 481 13.91 -89.06 7.95
C ASP A 481 15.35 -89.17 7.37
N GLY A 482 16.32 -88.71 8.18
CA GLY A 482 17.73 -89.17 8.14
C GLY A 482 18.81 -88.19 8.65
N VAL A 483 19.36 -88.46 9.84
CA VAL A 483 20.40 -87.70 10.61
C VAL A 483 21.85 -88.02 10.16
N VAL A 484 22.82 -87.10 10.40
CA VAL A 484 24.22 -87.29 10.94
C VAL A 484 25.25 -86.28 10.34
N VAL A 485 25.65 -85.23 11.10
CA VAL A 485 26.97 -84.93 11.77
C VAL A 485 27.98 -84.04 10.99
N GLY A 486 28.48 -82.98 11.65
CA GLY A 486 29.43 -81.93 11.17
C GLY A 486 30.93 -82.29 11.19
N PRO A 487 31.87 -81.32 11.04
CA PRO A 487 32.34 -80.54 12.20
C PRO A 487 32.82 -79.07 11.96
N TYR A 488 33.35 -78.51 13.07
CA TYR A 488 33.63 -77.16 13.61
C TYR A 488 34.84 -76.31 13.09
N LYS A 489 34.76 -74.98 13.38
CA LYS A 489 35.76 -73.92 13.78
C LYS A 489 35.68 -72.64 12.94
N ASP A 490 35.76 -71.38 13.41
CA ASP A 490 35.90 -70.66 14.71
C ASP A 490 35.43 -69.19 14.41
N LEU A 491 34.49 -68.57 15.15
CA LEU A 491 34.60 -67.63 16.30
C LEU A 491 35.18 -66.21 16.08
N GLY A 492 34.39 -65.21 16.50
CA GLY A 492 34.78 -63.84 16.91
C GLY A 492 34.22 -62.73 16.01
N ASN A 493 33.52 -61.69 16.46
CA ASN A 493 33.14 -61.24 17.79
C ASN A 493 32.00 -60.20 17.62
N ALA A 494 30.94 -60.28 18.42
CA ALA A 494 29.87 -59.29 18.49
C ALA A 494 30.06 -58.44 19.76
N SER A 495 29.75 -57.14 19.69
CA SER A 495 29.68 -56.25 20.85
C SER A 495 28.31 -55.57 20.91
N PHE A 496 27.67 -55.75 22.07
CA PHE A 496 26.38 -55.23 22.52
C PHE A 496 26.53 -53.87 23.21
N ARG A 497 25.44 -53.07 23.22
CA ARG A 497 24.90 -52.28 24.36
C ARG A 497 23.50 -51.76 23.94
N SER A 498 22.35 -52.33 24.35
CA SER A 498 21.61 -52.29 25.64
C SER A 498 21.19 -50.88 26.10
N ILE A 499 19.90 -50.50 25.94
CA ILE A 499 18.75 -50.53 26.89
C ILE A 499 18.68 -49.28 27.81
N GLU A 500 17.56 -48.53 27.79
CA GLU A 500 16.60 -48.38 28.92
C GLU A 500 15.36 -47.54 28.56
N LEU A 501 14.20 -48.12 28.88
CA LEU A 501 12.87 -47.54 29.04
C LEU A 501 12.68 -47.18 30.53
N ILE A 502 11.99 -46.08 30.86
CA ILE A 502 11.09 -46.03 32.02
C ILE A 502 9.83 -45.25 31.66
N GLU A 503 8.72 -45.87 32.07
CA GLU A 503 7.30 -45.55 31.90
C GLU A 503 6.75 -44.91 33.19
N ARG A 504 5.90 -43.88 33.08
CA ARG A 504 4.57 -43.82 33.72
C ARG A 504 3.80 -42.57 33.33
#